data_AF-A0A068RJV8-F1
#
_entry.id   AF-A0A068RJV8-F1
#
_cell.length_a   1.000
_cell.length_b   1.000
_cell.length_c   1.000
_cell.angle_alpha   90.00
_cell.angle_beta   90.00
_cell.angle_gamma   90.00
#
_symmetry.space_group_name_H-M   'P 1'
#
loop_
_entity.id
_entity.type
_entity.pdbx_description
1 polymer ?
#
loop_
_entity_poly.entity_id
_entity_poly.type
_entity_poly.pdbx_seq_one_letter_code
_entity_poly.pdbx_strand_id
1 'polypeptide(L)'
;MQDGNEYLLKGLQYAVFGVGNKNWRTYQAFPRKMNEGLDQLDAERFFSCGEGNEDKDIDAEFNEWSAHFWIHTLTRFGIPLSEGQSVVPSANTGMEKLQVKISYVSPMDEEKRASGAANRNAPAELNISKLKPLYDDEQLHVAGDHLEVMPENDARVVEAIAVNFGWVLDSVFEVDGTSLQGVSPPSLAASTHGPCAIRNEIVYYADLTSTPSRTTFAIFAEQLRSIA
;
A
#
# COMPACT_ATOMS: atom_id res chain seq x y z
N MET A 1 -31.83 -6.65 -13.38
CA MET A 1 -31.29 -5.35 -13.82
C MET A 1 -32.47 -4.47 -14.18
N GLN A 2 -32.41 -3.15 -13.96
CA GLN A 2 -33.46 -2.25 -14.47
C GLN A 2 -33.33 -2.18 -15.99
N ASP A 3 -34.44 -2.31 -16.72
CA ASP A 3 -34.46 -2.24 -18.18
C ASP A 3 -33.87 -0.90 -18.64
N GLY A 4 -32.82 -0.94 -19.50
CA GLY A 4 -32.24 0.25 -20.14
C GLY A 4 -30.76 0.54 -19.88
N ASN A 5 -30.09 -0.19 -18.97
CA ASN A 5 -28.67 0.08 -18.65
C ASN A 5 -27.67 -0.78 -19.44
N GLU A 6 -28.13 -1.62 -20.37
CA GLU A 6 -27.30 -2.63 -21.05
C GLU A 6 -26.12 -2.04 -21.82
N TYR A 7 -26.17 -0.77 -22.24
CA TYR A 7 -25.12 -0.13 -23.05
C TYR A 7 -24.39 1.01 -22.33
N LEU A 8 -24.52 1.11 -21.00
CA LEU A 8 -24.02 2.25 -20.23
C LEU A 8 -22.51 2.45 -20.37
N LEU A 9 -21.75 1.35 -20.52
CA LEU A 9 -20.29 1.35 -20.56
C LEU A 9 -19.73 0.95 -21.93
N LYS A 10 -20.54 1.09 -22.99
CA LYS A 10 -20.11 0.79 -24.35
C LYS A 10 -18.82 1.52 -24.72
N GLY A 11 -17.83 0.75 -25.17
CA GLY A 11 -16.50 1.25 -25.56
C GLY A 11 -15.51 1.41 -24.41
N LEU A 12 -15.91 1.15 -23.16
CA LEU A 12 -14.99 1.03 -22.03
C LEU A 12 -14.28 -0.32 -22.10
N GLN A 13 -12.96 -0.32 -22.18
CA GLN A 13 -12.16 -1.53 -22.05
C GLN A 13 -11.74 -1.77 -20.60
N TYR A 14 -11.87 -3.01 -20.12
CA TYR A 14 -11.54 -3.37 -18.74
C TYR A 14 -10.78 -4.68 -18.62
N ALA A 15 -10.02 -4.82 -17.53
CA ALA A 15 -9.42 -6.06 -17.07
C ALA A 15 -9.53 -6.11 -15.54
N VAL A 16 -9.71 -7.30 -14.97
CA VAL A 16 -9.86 -7.49 -13.52
C VAL A 16 -8.83 -8.48 -13.03
N PHE A 17 -8.10 -8.12 -11.96
CA PHE A 17 -7.38 -9.07 -11.13
C PHE A 17 -8.00 -9.05 -9.75
N GLY A 18 -8.56 -10.17 -9.33
CA GLY A 18 -9.22 -10.30 -8.05
C GLY A 18 -8.31 -10.85 -6.97
N VAL A 19 -8.43 -10.33 -5.76
CA VAL A 19 -7.79 -10.89 -4.55
C VAL A 19 -8.86 -11.57 -3.71
N GLY A 20 -8.61 -12.82 -3.30
CA GLY A 20 -9.50 -13.55 -2.40
C GLY A 20 -8.77 -14.69 -1.71
N ASN A 21 -9.46 -15.33 -0.75
CA ASN A 21 -8.91 -16.44 0.01
C ASN A 21 -9.75 -17.70 -0.20
N LYS A 22 -9.16 -18.79 -0.70
CA LYS A 22 -9.89 -20.05 -1.00
C LYS A 22 -10.50 -20.72 0.23
N ASN A 23 -10.01 -20.37 1.42
CA ASN A 23 -10.59 -20.85 2.68
C ASN A 23 -11.96 -20.20 2.97
N TRP A 24 -12.32 -19.14 2.25
CA TRP A 24 -13.60 -18.46 2.41
C TRP A 24 -14.61 -18.93 1.37
N ARG A 25 -15.87 -19.11 1.80
CA ARG A 25 -16.99 -19.47 0.91
C ARG A 25 -17.22 -18.47 -0.21
N THR A 26 -16.75 -17.24 -0.02
CA THR A 26 -16.89 -16.11 -0.92
C THR A 26 -15.64 -15.88 -1.78
N TYR A 27 -14.80 -16.91 -1.99
CA TYR A 27 -13.61 -16.81 -2.83
C TYR A 27 -13.92 -16.15 -4.19
N GLN A 28 -13.27 -15.01 -4.45
CA GLN A 28 -13.42 -14.20 -5.67
C GLN A 28 -14.85 -13.67 -5.94
N ALA A 29 -15.76 -13.70 -4.95
CA ALA A 29 -17.16 -13.31 -5.17
C ALA A 29 -17.31 -11.85 -5.66
N PHE A 30 -16.59 -10.90 -5.05
CA PHE A 30 -16.63 -9.49 -5.46
C PHE A 30 -15.92 -9.23 -6.80
N PRO A 31 -14.67 -9.70 -7.03
CA PRO A 31 -14.02 -9.56 -8.33
C PRO A 31 -14.79 -10.18 -9.49
N ARG A 32 -15.38 -11.38 -9.31
CA ARG A 32 -16.26 -11.99 -10.32
C ARG A 32 -17.48 -11.13 -10.59
N LYS A 33 -18.15 -10.64 -9.53
CA LYS A 33 -19.29 -9.73 -9.67
C LYS A 33 -18.94 -8.47 -10.46
N MET A 34 -17.75 -7.90 -10.24
CA MET A 34 -17.27 -6.73 -11.01
C MET A 34 -17.01 -7.10 -12.47
N ASN A 35 -16.29 -8.20 -12.71
CA ASN A 35 -15.99 -8.67 -14.05
C ASN A 35 -17.26 -9.00 -14.86
N GLU A 36 -18.25 -9.65 -14.24
CA GLU A 36 -19.55 -9.96 -14.87
C GLU A 36 -20.42 -8.71 -15.00
N GLY A 37 -20.43 -7.82 -14.01
CA GLY A 37 -21.23 -6.60 -14.02
C GLY A 37 -20.78 -5.61 -15.08
N LEU A 38 -19.47 -5.47 -15.31
CA LEU A 38 -18.94 -4.64 -16.40
C LEU A 38 -19.32 -5.21 -17.77
N ASP A 39 -19.22 -6.52 -17.94
CA ASP A 39 -19.63 -7.25 -19.15
C ASP A 39 -21.12 -7.03 -19.48
N GLN A 40 -21.98 -7.09 -18.45
CA GLN A 40 -23.43 -6.88 -18.57
C GLN A 40 -23.81 -5.43 -18.93
N LEU A 41 -22.89 -4.47 -18.79
CA LEU A 41 -23.08 -3.06 -19.13
C LEU A 41 -22.44 -2.68 -20.48
N ASP A 42 -22.12 -3.66 -21.33
CA ASP A 42 -21.48 -3.53 -22.66
C ASP A 42 -20.04 -2.99 -22.61
N ALA A 43 -19.35 -3.11 -21.47
CA ALA A 43 -17.92 -2.88 -21.43
C ALA A 43 -17.18 -4.04 -22.13
N GLU A 44 -16.07 -3.73 -22.79
CA GLU A 44 -15.26 -4.70 -23.51
C GLU A 44 -14.20 -5.31 -22.59
N ARG A 45 -14.28 -6.62 -22.34
CA ARG A 45 -13.21 -7.31 -21.62
C ARG A 45 -11.94 -7.35 -22.46
N PHE A 46 -10.95 -6.57 -22.05
CA PHE A 46 -9.66 -6.46 -22.72
C PHE A 46 -8.74 -7.64 -22.44
N PHE A 47 -8.82 -8.21 -21.24
CA PHE A 47 -7.97 -9.32 -20.82
C PHE A 47 -8.70 -10.25 -19.84
N SER A 48 -8.30 -11.52 -19.77
CA SER A 48 -8.92 -12.51 -18.89
C SER A 48 -8.80 -12.11 -17.41
N CYS A 49 -9.87 -12.35 -16.64
CA CYS A 49 -9.86 -12.10 -15.20
C CYS A 49 -8.81 -12.97 -14.50
N GLY A 50 -7.97 -12.35 -13.67
CA GLY A 50 -7.03 -13.05 -12.79
C GLY A 50 -7.64 -13.30 -11.41
N GLU A 51 -7.20 -14.37 -10.76
CA GLU A 51 -7.71 -14.79 -9.45
C GLU A 51 -6.57 -15.12 -8.49
N GLY A 52 -6.14 -14.12 -7.70
CA GLY A 52 -5.17 -14.28 -6.63
C GLY A 52 -5.75 -15.03 -5.42
N ASN A 53 -4.99 -15.96 -4.87
CA ASN A 53 -5.28 -16.65 -3.62
C ASN A 53 -4.32 -16.19 -2.51
N GLU A 54 -4.84 -15.41 -1.56
CA GLU A 54 -4.10 -14.88 -0.41
C GLU A 54 -3.46 -15.95 0.49
N ASP A 55 -4.04 -17.16 0.52
CA ASP A 55 -3.46 -18.30 1.25
C ASP A 55 -2.15 -18.83 0.62
N LYS A 56 -1.80 -18.36 -0.57
CA LYS A 56 -0.58 -18.69 -1.32
C LYS A 56 0.25 -17.43 -1.62
N ASP A 57 1.28 -17.57 -2.45
CA ASP A 57 2.08 -16.45 -2.96
C ASP A 57 1.26 -15.65 -4.00
N ILE A 58 0.41 -14.76 -3.50
CA ILE A 58 -0.41 -13.88 -4.33
C ILE A 58 0.43 -12.92 -5.19
N ASP A 59 1.61 -12.54 -4.72
CA ASP A 59 2.53 -11.70 -5.48
C ASP A 59 3.01 -12.44 -6.73
N ALA A 60 3.32 -13.73 -6.64
CA ALA A 60 3.68 -14.54 -7.80
C ALA A 60 2.50 -14.65 -8.80
N GLU A 61 1.30 -14.95 -8.31
CA GLU A 61 0.09 -15.06 -9.15
C GLU A 61 -0.26 -13.73 -9.85
N PHE A 62 -0.11 -12.60 -9.15
CA PHE A 62 -0.29 -11.27 -9.74
C PHE A 62 0.78 -10.96 -10.78
N ASN A 63 2.06 -11.26 -10.49
CA ASN A 63 3.15 -10.99 -11.42
C ASN A 63 3.02 -11.79 -12.72
N GLU A 64 2.62 -13.07 -12.63
CA GLU A 64 2.33 -13.90 -13.80
C GLU A 64 1.18 -13.34 -14.63
N TRP A 65 0.05 -13.03 -13.99
CA TRP A 65 -1.10 -12.42 -14.67
C TRP A 65 -0.75 -11.08 -15.33
N SER A 66 -0.01 -10.23 -14.61
CA SER A 66 0.45 -8.92 -15.07
C SER A 66 1.37 -9.05 -16.29
N ALA A 67 2.28 -10.03 -16.29
CA ALA A 67 3.16 -10.28 -17.43
C ALA A 67 2.37 -10.62 -18.70
N HIS A 68 1.38 -11.51 -18.58
CA HIS A 68 0.51 -11.86 -19.70
C HIS A 68 -0.38 -10.69 -20.15
N PHE A 69 -0.91 -9.92 -19.20
CA PHE A 69 -1.68 -8.71 -19.47
C PHE A 69 -0.85 -7.70 -20.28
N TRP A 70 0.39 -7.45 -19.90
CA TRP A 70 1.26 -6.50 -20.60
C TRP A 70 1.70 -7.01 -21.97
N ILE A 71 2.00 -8.32 -22.12
CA ILE A 71 2.27 -8.92 -23.44
C ILE A 71 1.06 -8.71 -24.37
N HIS A 72 -0.15 -8.99 -23.87
CA HIS A 72 -1.38 -8.79 -24.64
C HIS A 72 -1.58 -7.31 -25.00
N THR A 73 -1.35 -6.41 -24.06
CA THR A 73 -1.47 -4.96 -24.24
C THR A 73 -0.52 -4.46 -25.33
N LEU A 74 0.77 -4.75 -25.19
CA LEU A 74 1.81 -4.30 -26.12
C LEU A 74 1.55 -4.85 -27.53
N THR A 75 1.20 -6.13 -27.64
CA THR A 75 0.83 -6.77 -28.92
C THR A 75 -0.38 -6.09 -29.56
N ARG A 76 -1.43 -5.81 -28.78
CA ARG A 76 -2.67 -5.20 -29.26
C ARG A 76 -2.46 -3.77 -29.79
N PHE A 77 -1.57 -3.00 -29.17
CA PHE A 77 -1.23 -1.65 -29.58
C PHE A 77 -0.03 -1.56 -30.55
N GLY A 78 0.52 -2.70 -30.97
CA GLY A 78 1.66 -2.73 -31.91
C GLY A 78 2.95 -2.17 -31.33
N ILE A 79 3.10 -2.17 -30.00
CA ILE A 79 4.30 -1.71 -29.31
C ILE A 79 5.25 -2.92 -29.19
N PRO A 80 6.49 -2.84 -29.73
CA PRO A 80 7.43 -3.95 -29.66
C PRO A 80 7.85 -4.26 -28.23
N LEU A 81 8.04 -5.53 -27.92
CA LEU A 81 8.62 -5.97 -26.64
C LEU A 81 10.12 -5.62 -26.63
N SER A 82 10.57 -4.89 -25.61
CA SER A 82 12.00 -4.61 -25.41
C SER A 82 12.76 -5.90 -25.07
N GLU A 83 13.81 -6.22 -25.83
CA GLU A 83 14.69 -7.34 -25.49
C GLU A 83 15.50 -7.03 -24.22
N GLY A 84 15.54 -7.96 -23.27
CA GLY A 84 16.32 -7.84 -22.03
C GLY A 84 15.64 -7.05 -20.90
N GLN A 85 14.40 -6.60 -21.09
CA GLN A 85 13.58 -5.97 -20.05
C GLN A 85 12.37 -6.87 -19.74
N SER A 86 11.90 -6.84 -18.49
CA SER A 86 10.62 -7.47 -18.11
C SER A 86 9.49 -6.93 -18.98
N VAL A 87 8.40 -7.66 -19.15
CA VAL A 87 7.22 -7.12 -19.84
C VAL A 87 6.33 -6.30 -18.90
N VAL A 88 6.51 -6.48 -17.60
CA VAL A 88 5.78 -5.75 -16.56
C VAL A 88 6.47 -4.41 -16.29
N PRO A 89 5.82 -3.25 -16.52
CA PRO A 89 6.43 -1.93 -16.32
C PRO A 89 6.97 -1.72 -14.91
N SER A 90 6.30 -2.22 -13.86
CA SER A 90 6.81 -2.11 -12.49
C SER A 90 8.11 -2.88 -12.24
N ALA A 91 8.42 -3.90 -13.06
CA ALA A 91 9.68 -4.63 -13.01
C ALA A 91 10.77 -3.99 -13.90
N ASN A 92 10.38 -3.13 -14.85
CA ASN A 92 11.27 -2.39 -15.75
C ASN A 92 11.58 -0.98 -15.35
N THR A 93 10.74 -0.41 -14.50
CA THR A 93 11.11 0.77 -13.76
C THR A 93 12.30 0.28 -12.95
N GLY A 94 13.51 0.51 -13.46
CA GLY A 94 14.65 0.63 -12.57
C GLY A 94 14.17 1.54 -11.43
N MET A 95 14.70 1.37 -10.24
CA MET A 95 14.44 2.30 -9.14
C MET A 95 15.02 3.69 -9.47
N GLU A 96 14.89 4.19 -10.70
CA GLU A 96 15.05 5.57 -11.09
C GLU A 96 14.07 6.41 -10.26
N LYS A 97 14.57 6.80 -9.09
CA LYS A 97 14.17 7.93 -8.28
C LYS A 97 12.81 7.83 -7.58
N LEU A 98 12.52 6.73 -6.89
CA LEU A 98 11.76 6.86 -5.63
C LEU A 98 12.69 7.42 -4.54
N GLN A 99 13.24 8.61 -4.77
CA GLN A 99 14.01 9.35 -3.77
C GLN A 99 13.02 10.22 -3.02
N VAL A 100 12.35 9.61 -2.04
CA VAL A 100 11.67 10.38 -1.01
C VAL A 100 12.71 11.28 -0.37
N LYS A 101 12.54 12.59 -0.51
CA LYS A 101 13.45 13.56 0.07
C LYS A 101 13.04 13.79 1.51
N ILE A 102 13.99 13.57 2.41
CA ILE A 102 13.83 13.74 3.84
C ILE A 102 14.73 14.89 4.29
N SER A 103 14.19 15.79 5.11
CA SER A 103 14.95 16.87 5.74
C SER A 103 14.91 16.71 7.25
N TYR A 104 16.08 16.69 7.90
CA TYR A 104 16.17 16.66 9.35
C TYR A 104 15.92 18.04 9.94
N VAL A 105 15.06 18.09 10.96
CA VAL A 105 14.79 19.30 11.72
C VAL A 105 16.02 19.66 12.56
N SER A 106 16.43 20.92 12.49
CA SER A 106 17.58 21.44 13.24
C SER A 106 17.41 21.23 14.75
N PRO A 107 18.48 20.88 15.49
CA PRO A 107 18.45 20.85 16.95
C PRO A 107 18.07 22.20 17.61
N MET A 108 18.21 23.32 16.89
CA MET A 108 17.85 24.65 17.40
C MET A 108 16.37 25.01 17.21
N ASP A 109 15.63 24.25 16.40
CA ASP A 109 14.21 24.48 16.15
C ASP A 109 13.36 23.70 17.17
N GLU A 110 13.26 24.25 18.38
CA GLU A 110 12.59 23.60 19.50
C GLU A 110 11.10 23.39 19.25
N GLU A 111 10.45 24.31 18.53
CA GLU A 111 9.03 24.24 18.18
C GLU A 111 8.74 23.03 17.29
N LYS A 112 9.46 22.89 16.16
CA LYS A 112 9.28 21.73 15.28
C LYS A 112 9.71 20.43 15.94
N ARG A 113 10.72 20.44 16.80
CA ARG A 113 11.14 19.24 17.55
C ARG A 113 10.08 18.80 18.54
N ALA A 114 9.50 19.72 19.30
CA ALA A 114 8.41 19.41 20.22
C ALA A 114 7.18 18.89 19.47
N SER A 115 6.83 19.53 18.35
CA SER A 115 5.76 19.07 17.46
C SER A 115 6.01 17.66 16.94
N GLY A 116 7.21 17.38 16.41
CA GLY A 116 7.54 16.07 15.85
C GLY A 116 7.68 14.95 16.88
N ALA A 117 8.14 15.26 18.10
CA ALA A 117 8.17 14.31 19.20
C ALA A 117 6.76 13.93 19.68
N ALA A 118 5.81 14.89 19.64
CA ALA A 118 4.41 14.66 19.95
C ALA A 118 3.63 14.06 18.77
N ASN A 119 4.14 14.17 17.55
CA ASN A 119 3.49 13.67 16.36
C ASN A 119 3.57 12.14 16.30
N ARG A 120 2.44 11.50 16.57
CA ARG A 120 2.28 10.05 16.42
C ARG A 120 1.71 9.68 15.07
N ASN A 121 1.56 10.62 14.12
CA ASN A 121 0.93 10.49 12.79
C ASN A 121 -0.44 9.76 12.79
N ALA A 122 -1.08 9.60 13.97
CA ALA A 122 -2.13 8.62 14.20
C ALA A 122 -3.52 9.25 14.18
N PRO A 123 -4.55 8.50 13.75
CA PRO A 123 -5.90 8.82 14.20
C PRO A 123 -5.92 8.79 15.74
N ALA A 124 -6.62 9.75 16.33
CA ALA A 124 -6.61 10.02 17.77
C ALA A 124 -6.74 8.74 18.63
N GLU A 125 -6.00 8.68 19.75
CA GLU A 125 -6.16 7.61 20.74
C GLU A 125 -7.63 7.50 21.16
N LEU A 126 -8.24 6.36 20.82
CA LEU A 126 -9.65 6.14 21.09
C LEU A 126 -9.84 5.69 22.53
N ASN A 127 -10.31 6.60 23.38
CA ASN A 127 -10.79 6.21 24.70
C ASN A 127 -12.21 5.64 24.56
N ILE A 128 -12.32 4.31 24.56
CA ILE A 128 -13.59 3.58 24.39
C ILE A 128 -14.66 4.06 25.39
N SER A 129 -14.27 4.44 26.61
CA SER A 129 -15.21 4.94 27.64
C SER A 129 -15.79 6.33 27.35
N LYS A 130 -15.22 7.06 26.39
CA LYS A 130 -15.65 8.41 25.98
C LYS A 130 -16.33 8.43 24.62
N LEU A 131 -16.52 7.26 23.99
CA LEU A 131 -17.21 7.16 22.73
C LEU A 131 -18.68 7.55 22.89
N LYS A 132 -19.22 8.20 21.86
CA LYS A 132 -20.66 8.45 21.78
C LYS A 132 -21.34 7.20 21.25
N PRO A 133 -22.53 6.84 21.76
CA PRO A 133 -23.35 5.80 21.17
C PRO A 133 -23.54 5.99 19.66
N LEU A 134 -23.46 4.90 18.91
CA LEU A 134 -23.66 4.89 17.46
C LEU A 134 -25.09 4.48 17.08
N TYR A 135 -25.83 3.89 18.03
CA TYR A 135 -27.15 3.35 17.83
C TYR A 135 -28.17 4.07 18.73
N ASP A 136 -29.44 4.04 18.30
CA ASP A 136 -30.55 4.76 18.96
C ASP A 136 -30.77 4.34 20.42
N ASP A 137 -30.41 3.10 20.79
CA ASP A 137 -30.55 2.53 22.14
C ASP A 137 -29.36 2.86 23.07
N GLU A 138 -28.64 3.94 22.81
CA GLU A 138 -27.41 4.33 23.53
C GLU A 138 -26.28 3.27 23.49
N GLN A 139 -26.35 2.31 22.57
CA GLN A 139 -25.31 1.29 22.40
C GLN A 139 -24.13 1.82 21.60
N LEU A 140 -22.92 1.42 22.00
CA LEU A 140 -21.68 1.72 21.28
C LEU A 140 -21.44 0.78 20.10
N HIS A 141 -21.89 -0.47 20.21
CA HIS A 141 -21.71 -1.51 19.20
C HIS A 141 -22.84 -2.54 19.33
N VAL A 142 -23.10 -3.26 18.24
CA VAL A 142 -23.97 -4.44 18.24
C VAL A 142 -23.16 -5.71 17.98
N ALA A 143 -23.77 -6.88 18.25
CA ALA A 143 -23.13 -8.15 17.97
C ALA A 143 -22.87 -8.30 16.46
N GLY A 144 -21.59 -8.46 16.10
CA GLY A 144 -21.13 -8.53 14.70
C GLY A 144 -20.36 -7.30 14.24
N ASP A 145 -20.35 -6.21 15.02
CA ASP A 145 -19.48 -5.06 14.76
C ASP A 145 -18.00 -5.41 15.00
N HIS A 146 -17.12 -4.66 14.34
CA HIS A 146 -15.68 -4.83 14.42
C HIS A 146 -15.03 -3.63 15.11
N LEU A 147 -13.99 -3.89 15.90
CA LEU A 147 -13.12 -2.88 16.49
C LEU A 147 -11.73 -3.04 15.89
N GLU A 148 -11.22 -2.00 15.25
CA GLU A 148 -9.85 -1.95 14.74
C GLU A 148 -8.93 -1.37 15.81
N VAL A 149 -7.77 -2.01 15.99
CA VAL A 149 -6.73 -1.59 16.94
C VAL A 149 -5.44 -1.42 16.15
N MET A 150 -4.82 -0.25 16.26
CA MET A 150 -3.50 0.02 15.71
C MET A 150 -2.45 -0.30 16.79
N PRO A 151 -1.66 -1.38 16.63
CA PRO A 151 -0.69 -1.80 17.65
C PRO A 151 0.58 -0.93 17.62
N GLU A 152 1.41 -1.10 18.65
CA GLU A 152 2.73 -0.50 18.74
C GLU A 152 3.80 -1.59 18.58
N ASN A 153 4.89 -1.29 17.86
CA ASN A 153 6.04 -2.19 17.77
C ASN A 153 6.77 -2.32 19.12
N ASP A 154 7.34 -3.50 19.38
CA ASP A 154 8.14 -3.76 20.58
C ASP A 154 9.38 -2.86 20.62
N ALA A 155 9.55 -2.11 21.71
CA ALA A 155 10.66 -1.16 21.87
C ALA A 155 12.04 -1.78 21.65
N ARG A 156 12.23 -3.07 21.98
CA ARG A 156 13.52 -3.76 21.76
C ARG A 156 13.80 -3.97 20.28
N VAL A 157 12.78 -4.25 19.47
CA VAL A 157 12.90 -4.39 18.01
C VAL A 157 13.23 -3.03 17.39
N VAL A 158 12.53 -1.98 17.82
CA VAL A 158 12.77 -0.60 17.37
C VAL A 158 14.22 -0.16 17.67
N GLU A 159 14.69 -0.37 18.91
CA GLU A 159 16.06 -0.02 19.29
C GLU A 159 17.11 -0.86 18.55
N ALA A 160 16.86 -2.16 18.36
CA ALA A 160 17.77 -3.01 17.59
C ALA A 160 17.91 -2.54 16.15
N ILE A 161 16.82 -2.16 15.49
CA ILE A 161 16.84 -1.60 14.13
C ILE A 161 17.62 -0.28 14.14
N ALA A 162 17.28 0.64 15.05
CA ALA A 162 17.95 1.94 15.12
C ALA A 162 19.47 1.82 15.26
N VAL A 163 19.93 0.92 16.14
CA VAL A 163 21.37 0.67 16.32
C VAL A 163 22.03 0.13 15.05
N ASN A 164 21.39 -0.83 14.36
CA ASN A 164 21.95 -1.42 13.15
C ASN A 164 22.03 -0.43 11.97
N PHE A 165 21.10 0.52 11.89
CA PHE A 165 21.09 1.57 10.86
C PHE A 165 21.79 2.88 11.29
N GLY A 166 22.28 2.96 12.54
CA GLY A 166 22.90 4.17 13.08
C GLY A 166 21.93 5.35 13.23
N TRP A 167 20.64 5.07 13.44
CA TRP A 167 19.61 6.08 13.60
C TRP A 167 19.52 6.59 15.03
N VAL A 168 19.39 7.92 15.17
CA VAL A 168 19.09 8.55 16.45
C VAL A 168 17.58 8.74 16.53
N LEU A 169 16.92 7.88 17.31
CA LEU A 169 15.45 7.78 17.36
C LEU A 169 14.72 9.08 17.69
N ASP A 170 15.33 9.96 18.47
CA ASP A 170 14.73 11.25 18.86
C ASP A 170 15.03 12.37 17.84
N SER A 171 15.67 12.04 16.71
CA SER A 171 15.79 12.94 15.57
C SER A 171 14.42 13.12 14.93
N VAL A 172 14.12 14.36 14.58
CA VAL A 172 12.86 14.73 13.91
C VAL A 172 13.17 15.03 12.46
N PHE A 173 12.32 14.55 11.57
CA PHE A 173 12.44 14.75 10.13
C PHE A 173 11.11 15.15 9.51
N GLU A 174 11.18 15.72 8.32
CA GLU A 174 10.03 16.03 7.47
C GLU A 174 10.22 15.35 6.11
N VAL A 175 9.10 14.87 5.55
CA VAL A 175 9.05 14.35 4.18
C VAL A 175 8.65 15.49 3.24
N ASP A 176 9.43 15.72 2.19
CA ASP A 176 9.10 16.67 1.14
C ASP A 176 7.94 16.13 0.29
N GLY A 177 6.76 16.73 0.42
CA GLY A 177 5.56 16.34 -0.33
C GLY A 177 5.73 16.38 -1.85
N THR A 178 6.65 17.19 -2.38
CA THR A 178 6.94 17.23 -3.82
C THR A 178 7.70 15.98 -4.32
N SER A 179 8.33 15.24 -3.40
CA SER A 179 9.04 13.99 -3.69
C SER A 179 8.15 12.74 -3.63
N LEU A 180 6.86 12.90 -3.32
CA LEU A 180 5.91 11.79 -3.17
C LEU A 180 5.27 11.34 -4.51
N GLN A 181 5.68 11.93 -5.64
CA GLN A 181 5.17 11.50 -6.93
C GLN A 181 5.57 10.05 -7.23
N GLY A 182 4.58 9.17 -7.44
CA GLY A 182 4.80 7.75 -7.69
C GLY A 182 5.02 6.91 -6.44
N VAL A 183 5.02 7.51 -5.25
CA VAL A 183 5.03 6.80 -3.97
C VAL A 183 3.63 6.22 -3.71
N SER A 184 3.56 4.99 -3.20
CA SER A 184 2.27 4.37 -2.90
C SER A 184 1.57 5.10 -1.74
N PRO A 185 0.25 5.36 -1.83
CA PRO A 185 -0.51 6.00 -0.75
C PRO A 185 -0.36 5.36 0.63
N PRO A 186 -0.33 4.01 0.79
CA PRO A 186 -0.14 3.38 2.10
C PRO A 186 1.33 3.30 2.55
N SER A 187 2.28 3.89 1.81
CA SER A 187 3.67 3.91 2.25
C SER A 187 3.87 4.82 3.46
N LEU A 188 4.93 4.54 4.22
CA LEU A 188 5.40 5.34 5.33
C LEU A 188 5.54 6.82 4.95
N ALA A 189 6.27 7.08 3.86
CA ALA A 189 6.54 8.43 3.37
C ALA A 189 5.26 9.22 3.01
N ALA A 190 4.23 8.56 2.48
CA ALA A 190 2.97 9.20 2.14
C ALA A 190 2.09 9.47 3.37
N SER A 191 2.27 8.70 4.45
CA SER A 191 1.53 8.81 5.71
C SER A 191 2.20 9.73 6.73
N THR A 192 3.47 10.09 6.54
CA THR A 192 4.15 11.08 7.39
C THR A 192 3.65 12.50 7.08
N HIS A 193 3.04 13.17 8.05
CA HIS A 193 2.53 14.53 7.89
C HIS A 193 3.23 15.51 8.84
N GLY A 194 3.99 16.46 8.28
CA GLY A 194 4.77 17.42 9.06
C GLY A 194 5.98 16.79 9.77
N PRO A 195 6.55 17.49 10.77
CA PRO A 195 7.68 16.96 11.55
C PRO A 195 7.28 15.67 12.27
N CYS A 196 8.11 14.64 12.19
CA CYS A 196 7.92 13.37 12.91
C CYS A 196 9.25 12.85 13.45
N ALA A 197 9.24 12.34 14.69
CA ALA A 197 10.39 11.65 15.25
C ALA A 197 10.57 10.27 14.60
N ILE A 198 11.81 9.86 14.33
CA ILE A 198 12.13 8.52 13.82
C ILE A 198 11.49 7.44 14.70
N ARG A 199 11.53 7.61 16.03
CA ARG A 199 10.89 6.71 16.99
C ARG A 199 9.42 6.48 16.67
N ASN A 200 8.65 7.55 16.53
CA ASN A 200 7.20 7.44 16.34
C ASN A 200 6.87 6.81 14.99
N GLU A 201 7.63 7.14 13.95
CA GLU A 201 7.44 6.56 12.62
C GLU A 201 7.60 5.03 12.65
N ILE A 202 8.65 4.54 13.32
CA ILE A 202 8.95 3.11 13.41
C ILE A 202 8.03 2.41 14.41
N VAL A 203 7.63 3.06 15.51
CA VAL A 203 6.77 2.46 16.52
C VAL A 203 5.35 2.25 16.00
N TYR A 204 4.79 3.23 15.27
CA TYR A 204 3.35 3.27 14.97
C TYR A 204 3.00 2.96 13.49
N TYR A 205 3.90 3.14 12.53
CA TYR A 205 3.56 3.04 11.09
C TYR A 205 4.33 1.97 10.31
N ALA A 206 5.50 1.59 10.81
CA ALA A 206 6.30 0.59 10.14
C ALA A 206 5.83 -0.82 10.53
N ASP A 207 5.55 -1.66 9.55
CA ASP A 207 5.48 -3.10 9.79
C ASP A 207 6.90 -3.67 9.84
N LEU A 208 7.33 -4.08 11.03
CA LEU A 208 8.67 -4.61 11.30
C LEU A 208 8.70 -6.14 11.44
N THR A 209 7.53 -6.78 11.36
CA THR A 209 7.38 -8.20 11.72
C THR A 209 6.90 -9.07 10.56
N SER A 210 6.21 -8.49 9.58
CA SER A 210 5.85 -9.19 8.36
C SER A 210 7.08 -9.52 7.52
N THR A 211 6.92 -10.52 6.65
CA THR A 211 7.97 -10.89 5.71
C THR A 211 8.23 -9.73 4.75
N PRO A 212 9.48 -9.27 4.58
CA PRO A 212 9.78 -8.18 3.66
C PRO A 212 9.39 -8.51 2.22
N SER A 213 8.82 -7.53 1.53
CA SER A 213 8.46 -7.68 0.12
C SER A 213 9.70 -7.84 -0.78
N ARG A 214 9.52 -8.38 -1.99
CA ARG A 214 10.58 -8.44 -3.02
C ARG A 214 11.14 -7.06 -3.34
N THR A 215 10.28 -6.03 -3.33
CA THR A 215 10.67 -4.64 -3.54
C THR A 215 11.62 -4.16 -2.44
N THR A 216 11.33 -4.47 -1.17
CA THR A 216 12.19 -4.14 -0.03
C THR A 216 13.59 -4.73 -0.19
N PHE A 217 13.68 -6.02 -0.56
CA PHE A 217 14.97 -6.66 -0.81
C PHE A 217 15.74 -6.04 -2.00
N ALA A 218 15.03 -5.67 -3.07
CA ALA A 218 15.66 -5.02 -4.21
C ALA A 218 16.26 -3.65 -3.82
N ILE A 219 15.56 -2.87 -2.97
CA ILE A 219 16.07 -1.59 -2.44
C ILE A 219 17.32 -1.83 -1.61
N PHE A 220 17.30 -2.78 -0.68
CA PHE A 220 18.47 -3.10 0.14
C PHE A 220 19.64 -3.59 -0.71
N ALA A 221 19.40 -4.42 -1.72
CA ALA A 221 20.46 -4.87 -2.63
C ALA A 221 21.10 -3.68 -3.39
N GLU A 222 20.33 -2.68 -3.78
CA GLU A 222 20.86 -1.47 -4.41
C GLU A 222 21.67 -0.60 -3.45
N GLN A 223 21.17 -0.37 -2.23
CA GLN A 223 21.90 0.39 -1.22
C GLN A 223 23.19 -0.31 -0.78
N LEU A 224 23.19 -1.64 -0.67
CA LEU A 224 24.41 -2.39 -0.38
C LEU A 224 25.44 -2.27 -1.51
N ARG A 225 25.01 -2.15 -2.77
CA ARG A 225 25.91 -1.90 -3.91
C ARG A 225 26.50 -0.49 -3.91
N SER A 226 25.88 0.50 -3.27
CA SER A 226 26.41 1.87 -3.22
C SER A 226 27.43 2.08 -2.10
N ILE A 227 27.45 1.18 -1.12
CA ILE A 227 28.34 1.22 0.06
C ILE A 227 29.55 0.26 -0.09
N ALA A 228 29.45 -0.75 -0.95
CA ALA A 228 30.52 -1.72 -1.27
C ALA A 228 31.48 -1.20 -2.36
#